data_AF-A0A7Z7G827-F1
#
_entry.id   AF-A0A7Z7G827-F1
#
_cell.length_a   1.000
_cell.length_b   1.000
_cell.length_c   1.000
_cell.angle_alpha   90.00
_cell.angle_beta   90.00
_cell.angle_gamma   90.00
#
_symmetry.space_group_name_H-M   'P 1'
#
loop_
_entity.id
_entity.type
_entity.pdbx_description
1 polymer ?
#
loop_
_entity_poly.entity_id
_entity_poly.type
_entity_poly.pdbx_seq_one_letter_code
_entity_poly.pdbx_strand_id
1 'polypeptide(L)'
;MEISYFLLPKAEVAYIKSSASMKDAIEQLELQHYTAIPVIDQDGKYVATLSEGDLLWKMRNTPGLTFETMDQVQVHEIDNRVYNECVFIKAEMEDMLTLAADQNFVPVVDVDRVFLGIIRRKDIIEYYTRNISD
;
A
#
# COMPACT_ATOMS: atom_id res chain seq x y z
N MET A 1 1.95 -8.13 -22.05
CA MET A 1 1.14 -6.90 -21.96
C MET A 1 1.78 -6.02 -20.91
N GLU A 2 1.95 -4.73 -21.16
CA GLU A 2 2.56 -3.84 -20.17
C GLU A 2 1.65 -3.67 -18.95
N ILE A 3 2.22 -3.73 -17.75
CA ILE A 3 1.47 -3.57 -16.50
C ILE A 3 0.91 -2.16 -16.30
N SER A 4 1.44 -1.18 -17.05
CA SER A 4 1.01 0.22 -17.06
C SER A 4 -0.49 0.37 -17.34
N TYR A 5 -1.09 -0.56 -18.07
CA TYR A 5 -2.52 -0.61 -18.33
C TYR A 5 -3.38 -0.79 -17.07
N PHE A 6 -2.84 -1.42 -16.02
CA PHE A 6 -3.55 -1.66 -14.75
C PHE A 6 -3.21 -0.63 -13.67
N LEU A 7 -2.34 0.33 -13.97
CA LEU A 7 -1.87 1.30 -12.98
C LEU A 7 -3.01 2.24 -12.58
N LEU A 8 -3.40 2.19 -11.31
CA LEU A 8 -4.10 3.28 -10.65
C LEU A 8 -3.05 4.31 -10.21
N PRO A 9 -3.01 5.51 -10.82
CA PRO A 9 -1.91 6.44 -10.63
C PRO A 9 -1.91 7.02 -9.21
N LYS A 10 -0.72 7.40 -8.71
CA LYS A 10 -0.51 7.98 -7.36
C LYS A 10 -1.47 9.11 -7.00
N ALA A 11 -1.90 9.92 -7.98
CA ALA A 11 -2.84 11.02 -7.76
C ALA A 11 -4.23 10.55 -7.32
N GLU A 12 -4.58 9.29 -7.60
CA GLU A 12 -5.85 8.64 -7.28
C GLU A 12 -5.72 7.61 -6.15
N VAL A 13 -4.53 7.47 -5.58
CA VAL A 13 -4.23 6.51 -4.52
C VAL A 13 -3.97 7.27 -3.23
N ALA A 14 -4.69 6.92 -2.16
CA ALA A 14 -4.30 7.37 -0.83
C ALA A 14 -3.01 6.68 -0.38
N TYR A 15 -2.03 7.46 0.06
CA TYR A 15 -0.76 7.00 0.60
C TYR A 15 -0.37 7.90 1.76
N ILE A 16 0.57 7.44 2.59
CA ILE A 16 1.04 8.20 3.75
C ILE A 16 2.56 8.32 3.78
N LYS A 17 3.07 9.39 4.38
CA LYS A 17 4.51 9.53 4.62
C LYS A 17 4.92 8.71 5.84
N SER A 18 6.10 8.13 5.79
CA SER A 18 6.68 7.37 6.92
C SER A 18 6.84 8.21 8.19
N SER A 19 6.99 9.54 8.05
CA SER A 19 7.07 10.48 9.16
C SER A 19 5.72 10.96 9.70
N ALA A 20 4.60 10.56 9.08
CA ALA A 20 3.27 10.93 9.58
C ALA A 20 2.95 10.20 10.87
N SER A 21 1.95 10.68 11.60
CA SER A 21 1.54 10.03 12.84
C SER A 21 0.65 8.81 12.59
N MET A 22 0.60 7.92 13.58
CA MET A 22 -0.33 6.79 13.60
C MET A 22 -1.79 7.26 13.57
N LYS A 23 -2.07 8.44 14.16
CA LYS A 23 -3.38 9.09 14.07
C LYS A 23 -3.76 9.40 12.62
N ASP A 24 -2.87 10.07 11.89
CA ASP A 24 -3.09 10.41 10.48
C ASP A 24 -3.31 9.15 9.64
N ALA A 25 -2.59 8.07 9.94
CA ALA A 25 -2.74 6.78 9.27
C ALA A 25 -4.15 6.18 9.47
N ILE A 26 -4.65 6.17 10.71
CA ILE A 26 -6.00 5.68 11.01
C ILE A 26 -7.06 6.51 10.30
N GLU A 27 -6.94 7.85 10.35
CA GLU A 27 -7.89 8.74 9.70
C GLU A 27 -7.92 8.55 8.17
N GLN A 28 -6.75 8.35 7.55
CA GLN A 28 -6.65 8.05 6.11
C GLN A 28 -7.33 6.72 5.74
N LEU A 29 -7.09 5.66 6.52
CA LEU A 29 -7.71 4.35 6.30
C LEU A 29 -9.23 4.43 6.45
N GLU A 30 -9.73 5.12 7.49
CA GLU A 30 -11.15 5.31 7.74
C GLU A 30 -11.85 6.09 6.63
N LEU A 31 -11.29 7.26 6.25
CA LEU A 31 -11.85 8.13 5.21
C LEU A 31 -11.95 7.45 3.84
N GLN A 32 -11.00 6.57 3.52
CA GLN A 32 -10.95 5.88 2.23
C GLN A 32 -11.61 4.50 2.25
N HIS A 33 -12.03 4.02 3.43
CA HIS A 33 -12.50 2.65 3.66
C HIS A 33 -11.47 1.60 3.17
N TYR A 34 -10.18 1.88 3.40
CA TYR A 34 -9.07 1.00 3.02
C TYR A 34 -8.56 0.24 4.23
N THR A 35 -8.18 -1.02 4.01
CA THR A 35 -7.58 -1.87 5.06
C THR A 35 -6.06 -1.77 5.09
N ALA A 36 -5.45 -1.19 4.05
CA ALA A 36 -4.02 -0.93 3.96
C ALA A 36 -3.71 0.21 2.98
N ILE A 37 -2.63 0.94 3.24
CA ILE A 37 -2.15 2.05 2.40
C ILE A 37 -0.64 1.98 2.14
N PRO A 38 -0.17 2.40 0.95
CA PRO A 38 1.25 2.57 0.68
C PRO A 38 1.88 3.62 1.60
N VAL A 39 3.09 3.33 2.07
CA VAL A 39 3.93 4.26 2.82
C VAL A 39 5.09 4.70 1.93
N ILE A 40 5.33 6.01 1.89
CA ILE A 40 6.45 6.62 1.17
C ILE A 40 7.40 7.37 2.10
N ASP A 41 8.66 7.51 1.73
CA ASP A 41 9.59 8.40 2.42
C ASP A 41 9.45 9.87 1.98
N GLN A 42 10.37 10.72 2.44
CA GLN A 42 10.38 12.16 2.11
C GLN A 42 10.72 12.43 0.64
N ASP A 43 11.47 11.54 -0.01
CA ASP A 43 11.83 11.62 -1.43
C ASP A 43 10.73 11.04 -2.33
N GLY A 44 9.66 10.51 -1.73
CA GLY A 44 8.53 9.92 -2.44
C GLY A 44 8.73 8.48 -2.86
N LYS A 45 9.76 7.81 -2.34
CA LYS A 45 10.03 6.40 -2.62
C LYS A 45 9.13 5.51 -1.81
N TYR A 46 8.67 4.41 -2.40
CA TYR A 46 7.89 3.41 -1.68
C TYR A 46 8.78 2.68 -0.66
N VAL A 47 8.34 2.62 0.60
CA VAL A 47 9.10 1.96 1.67
C VAL A 47 8.38 0.75 2.26
N ALA A 48 7.05 0.81 2.39
CA ALA A 48 6.27 -0.26 3.01
C ALA A 48 4.77 -0.12 2.67
N THR A 49 3.97 -1.09 3.11
CA THR A 49 2.51 -0.97 3.18
C THR A 49 2.10 -1.06 4.65
N LEU A 50 1.28 -0.11 5.10
CA LEU A 50 0.74 -0.07 6.46
C LEU A 50 -0.71 -0.57 6.44
N SER A 51 -1.02 -1.57 7.26
CA SER A 51 -2.37 -2.12 7.40
C SER A 51 -3.03 -1.76 8.74
N GLU A 52 -4.35 -1.85 8.79
CA GLU A 52 -5.12 -1.78 10.05
C GLU A 52 -4.62 -2.81 11.09
N GLY A 53 -4.18 -3.97 10.62
CA GLY A 53 -3.58 -5.00 11.46
C GLY A 53 -2.31 -4.50 12.15
N ASP A 54 -1.41 -3.86 11.41
CA ASP A 54 -0.15 -3.32 11.97
C ASP A 54 -0.44 -2.28 13.06
N LEU A 55 -1.42 -1.40 12.82
CA LEU A 55 -1.90 -0.41 13.78
C LEU A 55 -2.44 -1.08 15.05
N LEU A 56 -3.32 -2.08 14.91
CA LEU A 56 -3.87 -2.84 16.03
C LEU A 56 -2.75 -3.47 16.89
N TRP A 57 -1.76 -4.09 16.26
CA TRP A 57 -0.67 -4.74 16.98
C TRP A 57 0.26 -3.73 17.65
N LYS A 58 0.51 -2.57 17.03
CA LYS A 58 1.25 -1.47 17.68
C LYS A 58 0.53 -1.00 18.94
N MET A 59 -0.78 -0.78 18.89
CA MET A 59 -1.58 -0.42 20.07
C MET A 59 -1.49 -1.50 21.14
N ARG A 60 -1.73 -2.76 20.78
CA ARG A 60 -1.71 -3.88 21.73
C ARG A 60 -0.36 -4.02 22.44
N ASN A 61 0.74 -3.82 21.71
CA ASN A 61 2.09 -4.10 22.19
C ASN A 61 2.79 -2.86 22.79
N THR A 62 2.11 -1.71 22.86
CA THR A 62 2.66 -0.48 23.43
C THR A 62 1.85 -0.08 24.67
N PRO A 63 2.28 -0.47 25.89
CA PRO A 63 1.57 -0.11 27.12
C PRO A 63 1.38 1.41 27.25
N GLY A 64 0.15 1.84 27.53
CA GLY A 64 -0.18 3.26 27.66
C GLY A 64 -0.48 3.99 26.36
N LEU A 65 -0.32 3.35 25.19
CA LEU A 65 -0.78 3.90 23.92
C LEU A 65 -2.30 3.83 23.84
N THR A 66 -2.94 4.99 23.74
CA THR A 66 -4.39 5.13 23.57
C THR A 66 -4.70 5.88 22.28
N PHE A 67 -5.97 5.97 21.91
CA PHE A 67 -6.40 6.82 20.79
C PHE A 67 -6.05 8.31 20.98
N GLU A 68 -5.89 8.75 22.23
CA GLU A 68 -5.55 10.15 22.57
C GLU A 68 -4.05 10.44 22.42
N THR A 69 -3.19 9.41 22.46
CA THR A 69 -1.72 9.56 22.43
C THR A 69 -1.08 8.99 21.17
N MET A 70 -1.88 8.52 20.20
CA MET A 70 -1.38 7.89 18.98
C MET A 70 -0.76 8.89 17.99
N ASP A 71 -0.98 10.18 18.18
CA ASP A 71 -0.27 11.25 17.45
C ASP A 71 1.25 11.27 17.74
N GLN A 72 1.68 10.67 18.85
CA GLN A 72 3.08 10.60 19.26
C GLN A 72 3.87 9.47 18.58
N VAL A 73 3.19 8.53 17.92
CA VAL A 73 3.82 7.40 17.23
C VAL A 73 3.89 7.73 15.74
N GLN A 74 5.07 7.66 15.15
CA GLN A 74 5.25 7.85 13.71
C GLN A 74 5.09 6.51 12.97
N VAL A 75 4.64 6.58 11.72
CA VAL A 75 4.37 5.39 10.89
C VAL A 75 5.61 4.48 10.74
N HIS A 76 6.82 5.05 10.63
CA HIS A 76 8.05 4.24 10.53
C HIS A 76 8.40 3.48 11.81
N GLU A 77 7.80 3.82 12.95
CA GLU A 77 7.97 3.10 14.22
C GLU A 77 7.01 1.91 14.36
N ILE A 78 6.17 1.66 13.34
CA ILE A 78 5.17 0.60 13.32
C ILE A 78 5.73 -0.57 12.50
N ASP A 79 5.90 -1.72 13.15
CA ASP A 79 6.38 -2.91 12.49
C ASP A 79 5.35 -3.43 11.46
N ASN A 80 5.75 -3.50 10.19
CA ASN A 80 4.94 -4.14 9.15
C ASN A 80 5.01 -5.66 9.32
N ARG A 81 3.86 -6.29 9.56
CA ARG A 81 3.80 -7.76 9.71
C ARG A 81 3.82 -8.50 8.39
N VAL A 82 3.32 -7.87 7.34
CA VAL A 82 3.32 -8.38 5.97
C VAL A 82 4.06 -7.38 5.11
N TYR A 83 5.07 -7.86 4.40
CA TYR A 83 5.82 -7.04 3.47
C TYR A 83 5.16 -7.14 2.09
N ASN A 84 4.63 -6.03 1.59
CA ASN A 84 4.16 -5.95 0.21
C ASN A 84 5.31 -5.55 -0.69
N GLU A 85 5.66 -6.44 -1.62
CA GLU A 85 6.69 -6.19 -2.63
C GLU A 85 6.16 -5.28 -3.73
N CYS A 86 6.97 -4.30 -4.12
CA CYS A 86 6.66 -3.43 -5.26
C CYS A 86 7.19 -4.01 -6.56
N VAL A 87 6.57 -3.62 -7.67
CA VAL A 87 7.01 -3.95 -9.02
C VAL A 87 7.45 -2.69 -9.78
N PHE A 88 8.41 -2.81 -10.69
CA PHE A 88 8.78 -1.71 -11.59
C PHE A 88 7.70 -1.52 -12.67
N ILE A 89 7.45 -0.28 -13.08
CA ILE A 89 6.46 0.05 -14.14
C ILE A 89 6.72 -0.66 -15.48
N LYS A 90 7.96 -1.09 -15.73
CA LYS A 90 8.38 -1.83 -16.94
C LYS A 90 8.43 -3.35 -16.75
N ALA A 91 7.95 -3.88 -15.64
CA ALA A 91 7.95 -5.31 -15.40
C ALA A 91 6.91 -6.03 -16.26
N GLU A 92 7.04 -7.35 -16.31
CA GLU A 92 6.13 -8.19 -17.05
C GLU A 92 4.87 -8.49 -16.22
N MET A 93 3.82 -8.89 -16.92
CA MET A 93 2.56 -9.24 -16.29
C MET A 93 2.68 -10.39 -15.29
N GLU A 94 3.56 -11.36 -15.53
CA GLU A 94 3.78 -12.52 -14.65
C GLU A 94 4.30 -12.09 -13.26
N ASP A 95 5.20 -11.10 -13.20
CA ASP A 95 5.70 -10.54 -11.95
C ASP A 95 4.55 -9.93 -11.14
N MET A 96 3.72 -9.12 -11.81
CA MET A 96 2.55 -8.49 -11.21
C MET A 96 1.51 -9.51 -10.71
N LEU A 97 1.23 -10.56 -11.49
CA LEU A 97 0.28 -11.60 -11.12
C LEU A 97 0.75 -12.43 -9.93
N THR A 98 2.05 -12.75 -9.89
CA THR A 98 2.66 -13.49 -8.78
C THR A 98 2.48 -12.71 -7.49
N LEU A 99 2.81 -11.42 -7.49
CA LEU A 99 2.58 -10.56 -6.33
C LEU A 99 1.10 -10.43 -6.02
N ALA A 100 0.26 -10.14 -7.01
CA ALA A 100 -1.17 -10.02 -6.82
C ALA A 100 -1.84 -11.31 -6.29
N ALA A 101 -1.20 -12.48 -6.33
CA ALA A 101 -1.71 -13.70 -5.70
C ALA A 101 -1.59 -13.68 -4.15
N ASP A 102 -0.65 -12.91 -3.60
CA ASP A 102 -0.37 -12.85 -2.15
C ASP A 102 -0.67 -11.49 -1.48
N GLN A 103 -0.68 -10.37 -2.23
CA GLN A 103 -1.03 -9.03 -1.71
C GLN A 103 -2.28 -8.41 -2.34
N ASN A 104 -3.07 -7.68 -1.54
CA ASN A 104 -4.35 -7.06 -1.94
C ASN A 104 -4.22 -6.06 -3.10
N PHE A 105 -3.06 -5.41 -3.18
CA PHE A 105 -2.65 -4.56 -4.29
C PHE A 105 -1.13 -4.69 -4.48
N VAL A 106 -0.65 -4.30 -5.65
CA VAL A 106 0.78 -4.27 -5.99
C VAL A 106 1.25 -2.82 -6.11
N PRO A 107 2.12 -2.33 -5.21
CA PRO A 107 2.76 -1.02 -5.37
C PRO A 107 3.62 -0.99 -6.64
N VAL A 108 3.54 0.09 -7.40
CA VAL A 108 4.31 0.28 -8.63
C VAL A 108 5.29 1.43 -8.46
N VAL A 109 6.53 1.22 -8.90
CA VAL A 109 7.63 2.20 -8.79
C VAL A 109 8.38 2.40 -10.10
N ASP A 110 9.10 3.52 -10.21
CA ASP A 110 10.10 3.72 -11.25
C ASP A 110 11.49 3.14 -10.88
N VAL A 111 12.49 3.41 -11.72
CA VAL A 111 13.87 2.94 -11.53
C VAL A 111 14.54 3.50 -10.26
N ASP A 112 14.11 4.67 -9.78
CA ASP A 112 14.61 5.32 -8.57
C ASP A 112 13.79 4.91 -7.32
N ARG A 113 12.89 3.94 -7.47
CA ARG A 113 11.89 3.47 -6.50
C ARG A 113 10.85 4.52 -6.12
N VAL A 114 10.69 5.59 -6.89
CA VAL A 114 9.63 6.58 -6.66
C VAL A 114 8.28 5.89 -6.84
N PHE A 115 7.40 6.08 -5.87
CA PHE A 115 6.05 5.50 -5.90
C PHE A 115 5.21 6.15 -7.00
N LEU A 116 4.69 5.34 -7.92
CA LEU A 116 3.89 5.78 -9.07
C LEU A 116 2.40 5.50 -8.92
N GLY A 117 2.01 4.58 -8.04
CA GLY A 117 0.63 4.14 -7.88
C GLY A 117 0.54 2.67 -7.50
N ILE A 118 -0.63 2.07 -7.69
CA ILE A 118 -0.87 0.65 -7.38
C ILE A 118 -1.57 -0.07 -8.52
N ILE A 119 -1.46 -1.39 -8.54
CA ILE A 119 -2.31 -2.28 -9.33
C ILE A 119 -3.21 -3.03 -8.34
N ARG A 120 -4.53 -3.02 -8.57
CA ARG A 120 -5.48 -3.68 -7.66
C ARG A 120 -5.86 -5.06 -8.19
N ARG A 121 -5.99 -6.05 -7.31
CA ARG A 121 -6.49 -7.40 -7.65
C ARG A 121 -7.81 -7.35 -8.42
N LYS A 122 -8.72 -6.46 -8.03
CA LYS A 122 -10.01 -6.28 -8.68
C LYS A 122 -9.85 -5.99 -10.18
N ASP A 123 -8.96 -5.10 -10.55
CA ASP A 123 -8.76 -4.70 -11.96
C ASP A 123 -8.18 -5.85 -12.79
N ILE A 124 -7.28 -6.64 -12.19
CA ILE A 124 -6.74 -7.86 -12.81
C ILE A 124 -7.86 -8.89 -13.05
N ILE A 125 -8.64 -9.19 -12.01
CA ILE A 125 -9.73 -10.18 -12.08
C ILE A 125 -10.79 -9.76 -13.09
N GLU A 126 -11.16 -8.47 -13.10
CA GLU A 126 -12.11 -7.92 -14.07
C GLU A 126 -11.61 -8.06 -15.50
N TYR A 127 -10.33 -7.78 -15.74
CA TYR A 127 -9.72 -7.96 -17.05
C TYR A 127 -9.83 -9.41 -17.53
N TYR A 128 -9.42 -10.39 -16.72
CA TYR A 128 -9.48 -11.80 -17.14
C TYR A 128 -10.92 -12.30 -17.30
N THR A 129 -11.84 -11.86 -16.45
CA THR A 129 -13.26 -12.28 -16.52
C THR A 129 -13.91 -11.83 -17.83
N ARG A 130 -13.59 -10.62 -18.32
CA ARG A 130 -14.07 -10.12 -19.61
C ARG A 130 -13.49 -10.94 -20.77
N ASN A 131 -12.21 -11.32 -20.71
CA ASN A 131 -11.54 -12.06 -21.79
C ASN A 131 -11.79 -13.58 -21.78
N ILE A 132 -12.34 -14.16 -20.70
CA ILE A 132 -12.78 -15.57 -20.67
C ILE A 132 -14.14 -15.77 -21.35
N SER A 133 -14.90 -14.67 -21.51
CA SER A 133 -16.25 -14.69 -22.10
C SER A 133 -16.26 -14.53 -23.62
N ASP A 134 -15.09 -14.45 -24.24
CA ASP A 134 -14.85 -14.40 -25.70
C ASP A 134 -14.14 -15.68 -26.16
#